data_AF-A0A257IVH0-F1
#
_entry.id   AF-A0A257IVH0-F1
#
_cell.length_a   1.000
_cell.length_b   1.000
_cell.length_c   1.000
_cell.angle_alpha   90.00
_cell.angle_beta   90.00
_cell.angle_gamma   90.00
#
_symmetry.space_group_name_H-M   'P 1'
#
loop_
_entity.id
_entity.type
_entity.pdbx_description
1 polymer ?
#
loop_
_entity_poly.entity_id
_entity_poly.type
_entity_poly.pdbx_seq_one_letter_code
_entity_poly.pdbx_strand_id
1 'polypeptide(L)'
;MKKLSSTFFVKHRFYIISTLILAVWLIFFDRSNLIKQFDMALELRYLQAQRDFFKQELENIKQEEKEVLGSYTSLEKYAREKYLMKKEGETVFVLVDENDKPLSEKE
;
A
#
# COMPACT_ATOMS: atom_id res chain seq x y z
N MET A 1 49.86 8.36 38.74
CA MET A 1 48.50 8.45 38.15
C MET A 1 47.50 8.57 39.30
N LYS A 2 46.92 9.75 39.53
CA LYS A 2 46.05 10.04 40.68
C LYS A 2 44.71 9.31 40.49
N LYS A 3 44.34 8.44 41.45
CA LYS A 3 43.03 7.79 41.54
C LYS A 3 41.96 8.83 41.91
N LEU A 4 41.53 9.62 40.94
CA LEU A 4 40.57 10.72 41.15
C LEU A 4 39.10 10.32 41.00
N SER A 5 38.80 9.06 40.67
CA SER A 5 37.42 8.65 40.35
C SER A 5 36.63 8.14 41.56
N SER A 6 37.25 7.54 42.58
CA SER A 6 36.44 6.85 43.62
C SER A 6 35.69 7.80 44.56
N THR A 7 36.31 8.90 44.99
CA THR A 7 35.70 9.83 45.98
C THR A 7 34.68 10.78 45.37
N PHE A 8 34.82 11.10 44.07
CA PHE A 8 33.87 11.93 43.33
C PHE A 8 32.52 11.22 43.16
N PHE A 9 32.55 9.94 42.76
CA PHE A 9 31.34 9.14 42.58
C PHE A 9 30.57 8.91 43.88
N VAL A 10 31.27 8.81 45.03
CA VAL A 10 30.61 8.67 46.34
C VAL A 10 29.91 9.98 46.74
N LYS A 11 30.54 11.14 46.53
CA LYS A 11 29.97 12.46 46.88
C LYS A 11 28.76 12.83 46.01
N HIS A 12 28.80 12.49 44.71
CA HIS A 12 27.73 12.81 43.76
C HIS A 12 26.76 11.65 43.51
N ARG A 13 26.86 10.57 44.29
CA ARG A 13 26.07 9.35 44.11
C ARG A 13 24.57 9.60 44.04
N PHE A 14 24.06 10.49 44.91
CA PHE A 14 22.64 10.86 44.91
C PHE A 14 22.21 11.47 43.58
N TYR A 15 22.97 12.44 43.05
CA TYR A 15 22.66 13.09 41.77
C TYR A 15 22.79 12.14 40.58
N ILE A 16 23.78 11.25 40.59
CA ILE A 16 23.95 10.24 39.53
C ILE A 16 22.77 9.26 39.54
N ILE A 17 22.39 8.74 40.70
CA ILE A 17 21.27 7.81 40.84
C ILE A 17 19.95 8.49 40.50
N SER A 18 19.69 9.71 40.99
CA SER A 18 18.47 10.44 40.68
C SER A 18 18.36 10.76 39.20
N THR A 19 19.47 11.12 38.54
CA THR A 19 19.51 11.39 37.10
C THR A 19 19.32 10.11 36.30
N LEU A 20 19.89 8.99 36.73
CA LEU A 20 19.64 7.68 36.09
C LEU A 20 18.19 7.26 36.21
N ILE A 21 17.59 7.38 37.40
CA ILE A 21 16.17 7.06 37.61
C ILE A 21 15.29 7.97 36.75
N LEU A 22 15.59 9.28 36.70
CA LEU A 22 14.88 10.23 35.85
C LEU A 22 15.06 9.92 34.36
N ALA A 23 16.27 9.58 33.92
CA ALA A 23 16.54 9.20 32.54
C ALA A 23 15.80 7.92 32.16
N VAL A 24 15.82 6.90 33.01
CA VAL A 24 15.01 5.68 32.84
C VAL A 24 13.53 6.03 32.82
N TRP A 25 13.05 6.94 33.67
CA TRP A 25 11.66 7.38 33.65
C TRP A 25 11.28 8.05 32.32
N LEU A 26 12.12 8.96 31.83
CA LEU A 26 11.90 9.64 30.54
C LEU A 26 12.02 8.70 29.34
N ILE A 27 12.79 7.62 29.45
CA ILE A 27 12.96 6.64 28.36
C ILE A 27 11.83 5.61 28.34
N PHE A 28 11.40 5.11 29.50
CA PHE A 28 10.45 3.99 29.60
C PHE A 28 9.01 4.42 29.87
N PHE A 29 8.80 5.47 30.67
CA PHE A 29 7.46 5.89 31.11
C PHE A 29 6.95 7.14 30.37
N ASP A 30 7.82 7.96 29.79
CA ASP A 30 7.38 9.13 29.03
C ASP A 30 6.74 8.74 27.69
N ARG A 31 5.81 9.57 27.20
CA ARG A 31 5.00 9.31 26.01
C ARG A 31 5.79 9.24 24.70
N SER A 32 7.07 9.62 24.72
CA SER A 32 8.06 9.43 23.65
C SER A 32 8.48 7.96 23.55
N ASN A 33 7.51 7.08 23.33
CA ASN A 33 7.78 5.66 23.22
C ASN A 33 8.40 5.41 21.83
N LEU A 34 9.68 5.04 21.77
CA LEU A 34 10.39 4.75 20.52
C LEU A 34 9.67 3.68 19.68
N ILE A 35 8.99 2.76 20.37
CA ILE A 35 8.15 1.72 19.77
C ILE A 35 7.01 2.36 18.97
N LYS A 36 6.32 3.36 19.53
CA LYS A 36 5.23 4.05 18.83
C LYS A 36 5.72 4.83 17.62
N GLN A 37 6.91 5.43 17.71
CA GLN A 37 7.49 6.12 16.55
C GLN A 37 7.83 5.13 15.42
N PHE A 38 8.31 3.94 15.77
CA PHE A 38 8.56 2.88 14.81
C PHE A 38 7.27 2.37 14.16
N ASP A 39 6.24 2.08 14.96
CA ASP A 39 4.93 1.65 14.45
C ASP A 39 4.33 2.71 13.53
N MET A 40 4.39 3.98 13.92
CA MET A 40 3.89 5.09 13.12
C MET A 40 4.69 5.28 11.83
N ALA A 41 6.00 5.02 11.82
CA ALA A 41 6.81 5.04 10.60
C ALA A 41 6.45 3.89 9.65
N LEU A 42 6.17 2.69 10.18
CA LEU A 42 5.68 1.56 9.37
C LEU A 42 4.31 1.85 8.77
N GLU A 43 3.39 2.36 9.58
CA GLU A 43 2.06 2.77 9.15
C GLU A 43 2.15 3.85 8.06
N LEU A 44 3.00 4.87 8.24
CA LEU A 44 3.23 5.90 7.23
C LEU A 44 3.70 5.30 5.89
N ARG A 45 4.64 4.36 5.90
CA ARG A 45 5.13 3.70 4.68
C ARG A 45 4.03 2.87 4.03
N TYR A 46 3.21 2.17 4.81
CA TYR A 46 2.07 1.40 4.31
C TYR A 46 1.01 2.30 3.65
N LEU A 47 0.65 3.43 4.28
CA LEU A 47 -0.28 4.39 3.71
C LEU A 47 0.27 5.05 2.44
N GLN A 48 1.57 5.36 2.41
CA GLN A 48 2.22 5.90 1.20
C GLN A 48 2.18 4.89 0.05
N ALA A 49 2.51 3.62 0.30
CA ALA A 49 2.45 2.58 -0.71
C ALA A 49 1.02 2.39 -1.27
N GLN A 50 0.01 2.36 -0.39
CA GLN A 50 -1.39 2.31 -0.83
C GLN A 50 -1.79 3.54 -1.65
N ARG A 51 -1.41 4.74 -1.21
CA ARG A 51 -1.69 5.98 -1.95
C ARG A 51 -1.11 5.93 -3.35
N ASP A 52 0.13 5.46 -3.48
CA ASP A 52 0.83 5.41 -4.76
C ASP A 52 0.24 4.34 -5.67
N PHE A 53 -0.13 3.18 -5.12
CA PHE A 53 -0.89 2.14 -5.84
C PHE A 53 -2.21 2.68 -6.39
N PHE A 54 -3.05 3.31 -5.55
CA PHE A 54 -4.34 3.83 -6.01
C PHE A 54 -4.21 4.99 -6.99
N LYS A 55 -3.15 5.81 -6.89
CA LYS A 55 -2.87 6.84 -7.89
C LYS A 55 -2.57 6.21 -9.25
N GLN A 56 -1.72 5.19 -9.28
CA GLN A 56 -1.39 4.50 -10.52
C GLN A 56 -2.61 3.81 -11.12
N GLU A 57 -3.41 3.13 -10.29
CA GLU A 57 -4.64 2.49 -10.73
C GLU A 57 -5.66 3.50 -11.28
N LEU A 58 -5.76 4.68 -10.65
CA LEU A 58 -6.62 5.75 -11.15
C LEU A 58 -6.15 6.30 -12.50
N GLU A 59 -4.85 6.38 -12.74
CA GLU A 59 -4.30 6.77 -14.04
C GLU A 59 -4.63 5.73 -15.12
N ASN A 60 -4.49 4.44 -14.79
CA ASN A 60 -4.87 3.34 -15.68
C ASN A 60 -6.37 3.40 -16.03
N ILE A 61 -7.23 3.51 -15.02
CA ILE A 61 -8.69 3.59 -15.21
C ILE A 61 -9.07 4.80 -16.05
N LYS A 62 -8.45 5.97 -15.85
CA LYS A 62 -8.72 7.16 -16.67
C LYS A 62 -8.30 6.98 -18.12
N GLN A 63 -7.24 6.20 -18.36
CA GLN A 63 -6.81 5.89 -19.71
C GLN A 63 -7.79 4.92 -20.37
N GLU A 64 -8.19 3.85 -19.69
CA GLU A 64 -9.23 2.92 -20.15
C GLU A 64 -10.56 3.64 -20.41
N GLU A 65 -10.97 4.55 -19.51
CA GLU A 65 -12.19 5.34 -19.64
C GLU A 65 -12.16 6.17 -20.93
N LYS A 66 -11.04 6.82 -21.25
CA LYS A 66 -10.91 7.57 -22.52
C LYS A 66 -10.98 6.67 -23.73
N GLU A 67 -10.38 5.48 -23.66
CA GLU A 67 -10.39 4.51 -24.75
C GLU A 67 -11.80 3.96 -24.98
N VAL A 68 -12.58 3.73 -23.91
CA VAL A 68 -13.96 3.21 -23.97
C VAL A 68 -14.98 4.30 -24.30
N LEU A 69 -14.96 5.44 -23.60
CA LEU A 69 -15.95 6.51 -23.73
C LEU A 69 -15.64 7.52 -24.84
N GLY A 70 -14.44 7.47 -25.43
CA GLY A 70 -14.00 8.42 -26.45
C GLY A 70 -14.77 8.34 -27.77
N SER A 71 -15.41 7.20 -28.09
CA SER A 71 -16.26 7.07 -29.28
C SER A 71 -17.34 6.00 -29.07
N TYR A 72 -18.49 6.17 -29.75
CA TYR A 72 -19.57 5.18 -29.73
C TYR A 72 -19.09 3.79 -30.21
N THR A 73 -18.19 3.76 -31.20
CA THR A 73 -17.60 2.53 -31.74
C THR A 73 -16.68 1.83 -30.74
N SER A 74 -15.89 2.57 -29.96
CA SER A 74 -15.03 1.99 -28.92
C SER A 74 -15.86 1.42 -27.77
N LEU A 75 -16.93 2.14 -27.38
CA LEU A 75 -17.88 1.69 -26.37
C LEU A 75 -18.59 0.40 -26.77
N GLU A 76 -19.08 0.33 -28.02
CA GLU A 76 -19.72 -0.87 -28.55
C GLU A 76 -18.75 -2.06 -28.59
N LYS A 77 -17.50 -1.83 -29.03
CA LYS A 77 -16.46 -2.86 -29.02
C LYS A 77 -16.18 -3.37 -27.60
N TYR A 78 -16.00 -2.46 -26.63
CA TYR A 78 -15.77 -2.82 -25.23
C TYR A 78 -16.93 -3.61 -24.62
N ALA A 79 -18.18 -3.18 -24.86
CA ALA A 79 -19.38 -3.89 -24.39
C ALA A 79 -19.49 -5.30 -25.00
N ARG A 80 -19.14 -5.46 -26.28
CA ARG A 80 -19.16 -6.75 -26.98
C ARG A 80 -18.03 -7.69 -26.53
N GLU A 81 -16.81 -7.18 -26.33
CA GLU A 81 -15.65 -8.03 -25.96
C GLU A 81 -15.62 -8.35 -24.47
N LYS A 82 -15.88 -7.35 -23.60
CA LYS A 82 -15.76 -7.51 -22.15
C LYS A 82 -17.01 -8.13 -21.51
N TYR A 83 -18.19 -7.74 -21.99
CA TYR A 83 -19.47 -8.12 -21.40
C TYR A 83 -20.34 -8.98 -22.32
N LEU A 84 -19.85 -9.32 -23.53
CA LEU A 84 -20.57 -10.13 -24.51
C LEU A 84 -21.99 -9.59 -24.81
N MET A 85 -22.15 -8.26 -24.78
CA MET A 85 -23.42 -7.60 -25.05
C MET A 85 -23.81 -7.73 -26.53
N LYS A 86 -25.11 -7.89 -26.80
CA LYS A 86 -25.72 -7.95 -28.14
C LYS A 86 -26.83 -6.91 -28.28
N LYS A 87 -27.11 -6.43 -29.49
CA LYS A 87 -28.28 -5.58 -29.73
C LYS A 87 -29.57 -6.38 -29.70
N GLU A 88 -30.68 -5.70 -29.41
CA GLU A 88 -32.02 -6.29 -29.56
C GLU A 88 -32.25 -6.70 -31.02
N GLY A 89 -32.65 -7.96 -31.23
CA GLY A 89 -32.82 -8.55 -32.58
C GLY A 89 -31.54 -9.10 -33.22
N GLU A 90 -30.37 -8.99 -32.57
CA GLU A 90 -29.11 -9.55 -33.07
C GLU A 90 -28.97 -11.04 -32.71
N THR A 91 -28.68 -11.87 -33.72
CA THR A 91 -28.43 -13.31 -33.54
C THR A 91 -26.93 -13.57 -33.60
N VAL A 92 -26.35 -14.07 -32.50
CA VAL A 92 -24.91 -14.37 -32.38
C VAL A 92 -24.70 -15.86 -32.63
N PHE A 93 -23.81 -16.21 -33.56
CA PHE A 93 -23.47 -17.59 -33.88
C PHE A 93 -22.06 -17.91 -33.33
N VAL A 94 -21.95 -18.97 -32.54
CA VAL A 94 -20.65 -19.51 -32.12
C VAL A 94 -20.26 -20.58 -33.13
N LEU A 95 -19.16 -20.37 -33.84
CA LEU A 95 -18.65 -21.35 -34.80
C LEU A 95 -17.89 -22.44 -34.02
N VAL A 96 -18.29 -23.69 -34.21
CA VAL A 96 -17.68 -24.88 -33.62
C VAL A 96 -17.05 -25.77 -34.69
N ASP A 97 -15.98 -26.49 -34.33
CA ASP A 97 -15.33 -27.48 -35.19
C ASP A 97 -16.12 -28.81 -35.26
N GLU A 98 -15.63 -29.77 -36.03
CA GLU A 98 -16.25 -31.12 -36.18
C GLU A 98 -16.30 -31.93 -34.86
N ASN A 99 -15.63 -31.45 -33.81
CA ASN A 99 -15.59 -32.04 -32.48
C ASN A 99 -16.31 -31.17 -31.42
N ASP A 100 -17.23 -30.29 -31.85
CA ASP A 100 -18.01 -29.37 -31.01
C ASP A 100 -17.16 -28.36 -30.20
N LYS A 101 -15.93 -28.04 -30.64
CA LYS A 101 -15.06 -27.07 -29.96
C LYS A 101 -15.16 -25.66 -30.57
N PRO A 102 -15.24 -24.58 -29.76
CA PRO A 102 -15.31 -23.21 -30.27
C PRO A 102 -14.06 -22.83 -31.07
N LEU A 103 -14.24 -22.30 -32.28
CA LEU A 103 -13.13 -21.94 -33.18
C LEU A 103 -12.34 -20.69 -32.74
N SER A 104 -12.87 -19.85 -31.84
CA SER A 104 -12.17 -18.66 -31.32
C SER A 104 -11.20 -18.96 -30.18
N GLU A 105 -11.20 -20.19 -29.68
CA GLU A 105 -10.29 -20.67 -28.64
C GLU A 105 -9.05 -21.26 -29.32
N LYS A 106 -8.25 -20.39 -29.94
CA LYS A 106 -6.86 -20.71 -30.30
C LYS A 106 -5.98 -19.89 -29.39
N GLU A 107 -5.49 -20.53 -28.33
CA GLU A 107 -4.25 -20.13 -27.66
C GLU A 107 -3.08 -20.12 -28.64
#